data_AF-H1DL15-F1
#
_entry.id   AF-H1DL15-F1
#
_cell.length_a   1.000
_cell.length_b   1.000
_cell.length_c   1.000
_cell.angle_alpha   90.00
_cell.angle_beta   90.00
_cell.angle_gamma   90.00
#
_symmetry.space_group_name_H-M   'P 1'
#
loop_
_entity.id
_entity.type
_entity.pdbx_description
1 polymer ?
#
loop_
_entity_poly.entity_id
_entity_poly.type
_entity_poly.pdbx_seq_one_letter_code
_entity_poly.pdbx_strand_id
1 'polypeptide(L)'
;MKSIIIVITLLIAGHFSGRTGGNIPAIETKQKNVMDHQREIYLAGGCFWGTEHFMKQIQGVKNTQVGYANGNIVNPTYQQVCRGNTGFAETVKVVYDSQEVDLPFLLELYFKTIDPTSLNRQGNDRGTQYRTGIYYTDKADLPVIEKAVYALAREYKKPLAIEIKPLTNFYVAEGYHQDYLDKNPGGYCHISPELFEMARKAHPEQKKEIEPSEAVKTDKTGDPVYRKPDDARLKARLSPEQYAVTQKNATEPPFRNEYWNEYREGIYVDITTGEPLFISTDKFDSGCGWPSFSKPIQKGLIEERMDTSHGMRRVEVRSKTGNAHLGHVFNDGPREQGGLRYCINSAALRFIPKEDMEAQGYGEYLPLLEK
;
A
#
# COMPACT_ATOMS: atom_id res chain seq x y z
N MET A 1 -53.28 -42.21 56.66
CA MET A 1 -52.55 -43.38 57.20
C MET A 1 -51.08 -43.17 56.89
N LYS A 2 -50.30 -42.74 57.90
CA LYS A 2 -49.15 -43.48 58.51
C LYS A 2 -48.01 -43.70 57.50
N SER A 3 -46.78 -43.20 57.62
CA SER A 3 -45.93 -42.74 58.75
C SER A 3 -44.75 -41.93 58.14
N ILE A 4 -44.36 -40.73 58.58
CA ILE A 4 -43.42 -40.37 59.67
C ILE A 4 -42.28 -41.37 59.91
N ILE A 5 -41.05 -41.01 59.51
CA ILE A 5 -39.81 -41.22 60.29
C ILE A 5 -38.94 -39.97 60.16
N ILE A 6 -38.66 -39.37 61.31
CA ILE A 6 -37.75 -38.25 61.60
C ILE A 6 -36.68 -38.79 62.56
N VAL A 7 -35.40 -38.50 62.29
CA VAL A 7 -34.23 -38.59 63.20
C VAL A 7 -33.25 -37.53 62.65
N ILE A 8 -33.04 -36.29 63.16
CA ILE A 8 -32.60 -35.74 64.47
C ILE A 8 -31.33 -36.47 64.97
N THR A 9 -30.11 -35.92 64.92
CA THR A 9 -29.49 -34.83 65.74
C THR A 9 -28.00 -34.76 65.30
N LEU A 10 -27.17 -33.71 65.44
CA LEU A 10 -26.78 -32.91 66.61
C LEU A 10 -25.86 -31.76 66.08
N LEU A 11 -26.16 -30.47 66.36
CA LEU A 11 -25.41 -29.51 67.22
C LEU A 11 -23.91 -29.34 66.89
N ILE A 12 -23.37 -28.13 66.70
CA ILE A 12 -23.14 -27.11 67.74
C ILE A 12 -23.07 -25.70 67.12
N ALA A 13 -23.74 -24.75 67.77
CA ALA A 13 -23.55 -23.31 67.59
C ALA A 13 -22.47 -22.78 68.55
N GLY A 14 -21.58 -21.92 68.06
CA GLY A 14 -20.62 -21.13 68.85
C GLY A 14 -20.94 -19.63 68.79
N HIS A 15 -20.90 -18.98 69.95
CA HIS A 15 -21.30 -17.60 70.28
C HIS A 15 -20.56 -16.49 69.49
N PHE A 16 -21.23 -15.42 69.02
CA PHE A 16 -21.68 -14.19 69.72
C PHE A 16 -20.55 -13.16 69.98
N SER A 17 -20.49 -12.09 69.17
CA SER A 17 -20.51 -10.67 69.59
C SER A 17 -19.81 -9.75 68.59
N GLY A 18 -20.49 -8.68 68.16
CA GLY A 18 -19.88 -7.57 67.44
C GLY A 18 -20.86 -6.66 66.68
N ARG A 19 -21.61 -5.83 67.42
CA ARG A 19 -22.13 -4.52 66.93
C ARG A 19 -20.96 -3.73 66.30
N THR A 20 -21.05 -2.86 65.29
CA THR A 20 -22.10 -1.95 64.77
C THR A 20 -21.50 -1.23 63.55
N GLY A 21 -22.35 -0.94 62.56
CA GLY A 21 -22.34 0.33 61.80
C GLY A 21 -21.06 0.77 61.08
N GLY A 22 -21.06 0.63 59.76
CA GLY A 22 -20.19 1.38 58.85
C GLY A 22 -20.70 1.28 57.42
N ASN A 23 -21.31 2.36 56.93
CA ASN A 23 -21.66 2.54 55.52
C ASN A 23 -20.40 2.38 54.65
N ILE A 24 -20.35 1.34 53.83
CA ILE A 24 -19.41 1.24 52.72
C ILE A 24 -20.16 1.74 51.48
N PRO A 25 -19.71 2.80 50.79
CA PRO A 25 -20.34 3.19 49.54
C PRO A 25 -20.10 2.07 48.54
N ALA A 26 -21.16 1.62 47.87
CA ALA A 26 -21.04 0.76 46.71
C ALA A 26 -20.13 1.46 45.71
N ILE A 27 -18.97 0.87 45.45
CA ILE A 27 -18.11 1.26 44.34
C ILE A 27 -18.88 0.87 43.09
N GLU A 28 -19.65 1.81 42.54
CA GLU A 28 -20.07 1.76 41.15
C GLU A 28 -18.80 1.78 40.30
N THR A 29 -18.32 0.61 39.92
CA THR A 29 -17.42 0.47 38.80
C THR A 29 -18.18 0.97 37.58
N LYS A 30 -17.95 2.24 37.22
CA LYS A 30 -18.16 2.76 35.87
C LYS A 30 -17.53 1.77 34.92
N GLN A 31 -18.34 0.92 34.29
CA GLN A 31 -18.03 0.33 33.01
C GLN A 31 -17.76 1.52 32.08
N LYS A 32 -16.49 1.82 31.87
CA LYS A 32 -16.07 2.60 30.70
C LYS A 32 -16.65 1.83 29.51
N ASN A 33 -17.54 2.48 28.76
CA ASN A 33 -17.85 2.10 27.39
C ASN A 33 -16.50 1.97 26.66
N VAL A 34 -16.04 0.74 26.51
CA VAL A 34 -14.99 0.42 25.54
C VAL A 34 -15.71 0.56 24.22
N MET A 35 -15.47 1.66 23.53
CA MET A 35 -15.92 1.80 22.14
C MET A 35 -15.27 0.65 21.38
N ASP A 36 -16.08 -0.24 20.82
CA ASP A 36 -15.58 -1.37 20.04
C ASP A 36 -14.97 -0.79 18.75
N HIS A 37 -13.64 -0.80 18.69
CA HIS A 37 -12.88 -0.33 17.54
C HIS A 37 -12.78 -1.41 16.44
N GLN A 38 -13.42 -2.57 16.64
CA GLN A 38 -13.50 -3.61 15.63
C GLN A 38 -14.39 -3.19 14.47
N ARG A 39 -13.84 -3.34 13.27
CA ARG A 39 -14.50 -3.10 11.99
C ARG A 39 -14.37 -4.35 11.14
N GLU A 40 -15.26 -4.49 10.16
CA GLU A 40 -15.22 -5.61 9.23
C GLU A 40 -15.39 -5.16 7.78
N ILE A 41 -14.70 -5.87 6.88
CA ILE A 41 -14.83 -5.72 5.44
C ILE A 41 -14.75 -7.10 4.79
N TYR A 42 -15.39 -7.27 3.63
CA TYR A 42 -15.44 -8.55 2.93
C TYR A 42 -14.80 -8.40 1.56
N LEU A 43 -13.74 -9.17 1.29
CA LEU A 43 -12.88 -9.02 0.12
C LEU A 43 -12.90 -10.31 -0.71
N ALA A 44 -13.32 -10.20 -1.97
CA ALA A 44 -13.28 -11.28 -2.95
C ALA A 44 -12.11 -11.04 -3.91
N GLY A 45 -11.09 -11.90 -3.89
CA GLY A 45 -9.83 -11.68 -4.60
C GLY A 45 -9.36 -12.89 -5.42
N GLY A 46 -10.27 -13.75 -5.87
CA GLY A 46 -9.92 -15.04 -6.46
C GLY A 46 -10.05 -16.18 -5.45
N CYS A 47 -9.18 -17.20 -5.55
CA CYS A 47 -9.16 -18.28 -4.56
C CYS A 47 -8.94 -17.72 -3.16
N PHE A 48 -9.90 -17.97 -2.27
CA PHE A 48 -9.89 -17.37 -0.93
C PHE A 48 -8.77 -17.89 -0.01
N TRP A 49 -8.08 -18.98 -0.35
CA TRP A 49 -6.99 -19.55 0.46
C TRP A 49 -5.80 -18.60 0.52
N GLY A 50 -5.40 -18.09 -0.64
CA GLY A 50 -4.35 -17.08 -0.72
C GLY A 50 -4.81 -15.77 -0.09
N THR A 51 -6.02 -15.33 -0.41
CA THR A 51 -6.56 -14.05 0.08
C THR A 51 -6.62 -14.04 1.61
N GLU A 52 -7.12 -15.10 2.23
CA GLU A 52 -7.16 -15.25 3.70
C GLU A 52 -5.76 -15.25 4.27
N HIS A 53 -4.88 -16.10 3.73
CA HIS A 53 -3.52 -16.23 4.23
C HIS A 53 -2.72 -14.94 4.11
N PHE A 54 -2.98 -14.11 3.09
CA PHE A 54 -2.42 -12.77 2.96
C PHE A 54 -2.97 -11.81 4.01
N MET A 55 -4.30 -11.66 4.08
CA MET A 55 -4.94 -10.67 4.95
C MET A 55 -4.62 -10.91 6.42
N LYS A 56 -4.50 -12.18 6.84
CA LYS A 56 -4.16 -12.52 8.22
C LYS A 56 -2.72 -12.17 8.63
N GLN A 57 -1.81 -11.91 7.68
CA GLN A 57 -0.44 -11.48 8.04
C GLN A 57 -0.39 -10.00 8.46
N ILE A 58 -1.41 -9.22 8.12
CA ILE A 58 -1.40 -7.76 8.28
C ILE A 58 -1.61 -7.41 9.76
N GLN A 59 -0.68 -6.64 10.34
CA GLN A 59 -0.85 -6.16 11.71
C GLN A 59 -2.12 -5.30 11.82
N GLY A 60 -2.92 -5.55 12.86
CA GLY A 60 -4.22 -4.92 13.07
C GLY A 60 -5.40 -5.76 12.60
N VAL A 61 -5.19 -6.75 11.72
CA VAL A 61 -6.20 -7.77 11.41
C VAL A 61 -6.30 -8.73 12.60
N LYS A 62 -7.51 -8.87 13.16
CA LYS A 62 -7.78 -9.64 14.38
C LYS A 62 -8.36 -11.01 14.08
N ASN A 63 -9.14 -11.14 13.02
CA ASN A 63 -9.72 -12.41 12.60
C ASN A 63 -10.01 -12.42 11.10
N THR A 64 -9.85 -13.58 10.47
CA THR A 64 -10.26 -13.83 9.09
C THR A 64 -11.22 -15.03 9.05
N GLN A 65 -12.11 -15.05 8.06
CA GLN A 65 -12.96 -16.20 7.79
C GLN A 65 -13.29 -16.28 6.31
N VAL A 66 -13.08 -17.44 5.69
CA VAL A 66 -13.46 -17.65 4.28
C VAL A 66 -14.90 -18.11 4.14
N GLY A 67 -15.53 -17.70 3.05
CA GLY A 67 -16.92 -18.02 2.76
C GLY A 67 -17.37 -17.59 1.38
N TYR A 68 -18.69 -17.62 1.20
CA TYR A 68 -19.37 -17.36 -0.05
C TYR A 68 -20.28 -16.15 0.10
N ALA A 69 -20.00 -15.07 -0.63
CA ALA A 69 -20.74 -13.82 -0.55
C ALA A 69 -21.64 -13.54 -1.76
N ASN A 70 -22.75 -12.85 -1.51
CA ASN A 70 -23.62 -12.21 -2.49
C ASN A 70 -24.21 -13.16 -3.57
N GLY A 71 -24.64 -14.35 -3.15
CA GLY A 71 -25.27 -15.34 -4.02
C GLY A 71 -26.78 -15.45 -3.86
N ASN A 72 -27.38 -16.39 -4.62
CA ASN A 72 -28.83 -16.50 -4.83
C ASN A 72 -29.48 -17.76 -4.22
N ILE A 73 -28.73 -18.57 -3.48
CA ILE A 73 -29.25 -19.72 -2.73
C ILE A 73 -28.87 -19.63 -1.24
N VAL A 74 -29.49 -20.48 -0.41
CA VAL A 74 -29.23 -20.55 1.04
C VAL A 74 -28.25 -21.67 1.34
N ASN A 75 -27.26 -21.41 2.21
CA ASN A 75 -26.25 -22.37 2.67
C ASN A 75 -25.58 -23.16 1.52
N PRO A 76 -24.92 -22.47 0.57
CA PRO A 76 -24.26 -23.14 -0.54
C PRO A 76 -23.10 -24.02 -0.05
N THR A 77 -22.88 -25.16 -0.71
CA THR A 77 -21.63 -25.94 -0.59
C THR A 77 -20.59 -25.44 -1.58
N TYR A 78 -19.31 -25.72 -1.32
CA TYR A 78 -18.22 -25.42 -2.27
C TYR A 78 -18.53 -25.92 -3.68
N GLN A 79 -19.01 -27.16 -3.80
CA GLN A 79 -19.37 -27.77 -5.08
C GLN A 79 -20.48 -27.03 -5.82
N GLN A 80 -21.46 -26.45 -5.10
CA GLN A 80 -22.51 -25.64 -5.71
C GLN A 80 -21.95 -24.31 -6.20
N VAL A 81 -21.05 -23.67 -5.43
CA VAL A 81 -20.40 -22.42 -5.83
C VAL A 81 -19.52 -22.63 -7.07
N CYS A 82 -18.71 -23.69 -7.12
CA CYS A 82 -17.84 -23.97 -8.26
C CYS A 82 -18.59 -24.27 -9.57
N ARG A 83 -19.89 -24.61 -9.52
CA ARG A 83 -20.72 -24.73 -10.74
C ARG A 83 -20.98 -23.38 -11.42
N GLY A 84 -20.74 -22.27 -10.72
CA GLY A 84 -20.80 -20.90 -11.28
C GLY A 84 -22.21 -20.32 -11.47
N ASN A 85 -23.27 -21.06 -11.12
CA ASN A 85 -24.66 -20.63 -11.31
C ASN A 85 -25.36 -20.08 -10.05
N THR A 86 -24.66 -20.06 -8.92
CA THR A 86 -25.22 -19.60 -7.63
C THR A 86 -25.00 -18.11 -7.37
N GLY A 87 -24.20 -17.43 -8.21
CA GLY A 87 -23.86 -16.01 -8.06
C GLY A 87 -22.91 -15.70 -6.89
N PHE A 88 -22.54 -16.68 -6.07
CA PHE A 88 -21.61 -16.46 -4.96
C PHE A 88 -20.20 -16.09 -5.46
N ALA A 89 -19.51 -15.23 -4.73
CA ALA A 89 -18.06 -15.05 -4.81
C ALA A 89 -17.39 -15.79 -3.66
N GLU A 90 -16.23 -16.38 -3.89
CA GLU A 90 -15.30 -16.71 -2.81
C GLU A 90 -14.82 -15.41 -2.16
N THR A 91 -14.93 -15.33 -0.85
CA THR A 91 -14.76 -14.06 -0.12
C THR A 91 -14.15 -14.31 1.24
N VAL A 92 -13.27 -13.40 1.65
CA VAL A 92 -12.68 -13.36 2.99
C VAL A 92 -13.37 -12.28 3.79
N LYS A 93 -14.00 -12.64 4.91
CA LYS A 93 -14.36 -11.71 5.96
C LYS A 93 -13.10 -11.33 6.73
N VAL A 94 -12.80 -10.04 6.80
CA VAL A 94 -11.64 -9.49 7.51
C VAL A 94 -12.15 -8.62 8.66
N VAL A 95 -11.88 -9.03 9.89
CA VAL A 95 -12.15 -8.26 11.11
C VAL A 95 -10.85 -7.63 11.56
N TYR A 96 -10.85 -6.31 11.76
CA TYR A 96 -9.65 -5.54 12.07
C TYR A 96 -9.93 -4.49 13.15
N ASP A 97 -8.88 -4.09 13.86
CA ASP A 97 -8.93 -2.99 14.82
C ASP A 97 -8.61 -1.68 14.11
N SER A 98 -9.60 -0.80 14.03
CA SER A 98 -9.48 0.51 13.36
C SER A 98 -8.48 1.48 14.01
N GLN A 99 -7.98 1.19 15.22
CA GLN A 99 -6.89 1.94 15.84
C GLN A 99 -5.50 1.44 15.42
N GLU A 100 -5.38 0.17 15.03
CA GLU A 100 -4.11 -0.42 14.59
C GLU A 100 -3.95 -0.35 13.07
N VAL A 101 -5.04 -0.52 12.32
CA VAL A 101 -5.05 -0.49 10.85
C VAL A 101 -6.32 0.14 10.29
N ASP A 102 -6.17 0.98 9.27
CA ASP A 102 -7.31 1.64 8.62
C ASP A 102 -7.76 0.93 7.33
N LEU A 103 -9.02 1.17 6.95
CA LEU A 103 -9.60 0.61 5.72
C LEU A 103 -8.82 1.00 4.46
N PRO A 104 -8.38 2.26 4.26
CA PRO A 104 -7.55 2.62 3.11
C PRO A 104 -6.31 1.74 2.95
N PHE A 105 -5.59 1.46 4.04
CA PHE A 105 -4.40 0.61 4.01
C PHE A 105 -4.73 -0.84 3.69
N LEU A 106 -5.79 -1.41 4.27
CA LEU A 106 -6.23 -2.77 3.93
C LEU A 106 -6.58 -2.91 2.45
N LEU A 107 -7.27 -1.91 1.88
CA LEU A 107 -7.61 -1.89 0.46
C LEU A 107 -6.36 -1.78 -0.43
N GLU A 108 -5.40 -0.93 -0.05
CA GLU A 108 -4.12 -0.80 -0.75
C GLU A 108 -3.37 -2.13 -0.80
N LEU A 109 -3.29 -2.85 0.32
CA LEU A 109 -2.65 -4.16 0.38
C LEU A 109 -3.42 -5.21 -0.43
N TYR A 110 -4.74 -5.21 -0.34
CA TYR A 110 -5.60 -6.08 -1.15
C TYR A 110 -5.41 -5.86 -2.66
N PHE A 111 -5.25 -4.62 -3.12
CA PHE A 111 -5.01 -4.34 -4.55
C PHE A 111 -3.70 -4.92 -5.06
N LYS A 112 -2.68 -5.08 -4.19
CA LYS A 112 -1.39 -5.70 -4.57
C LYS A 112 -1.51 -7.20 -4.83
N THR A 113 -2.58 -7.86 -4.37
CA THR A 113 -2.75 -9.31 -4.51
C THR A 113 -3.64 -9.75 -5.66
N ILE A 114 -4.28 -8.81 -6.36
CA ILE A 114 -5.23 -9.09 -7.44
C ILE A 114 -4.77 -8.50 -8.77
N ASP A 115 -5.24 -9.06 -9.88
CA ASP A 115 -5.35 -8.33 -11.15
C ASP A 115 -6.68 -7.56 -11.14
N PRO A 116 -6.67 -6.23 -10.96
CA PRO A 116 -7.89 -5.46 -10.81
C PRO A 116 -8.63 -5.26 -12.14
N THR A 117 -8.04 -5.63 -13.28
CA THR A 117 -8.63 -5.53 -14.62
C THR A 117 -9.21 -6.86 -15.13
N SER A 118 -8.91 -7.96 -14.43
CA SER A 118 -9.34 -9.30 -14.83
C SER A 118 -10.78 -9.59 -14.40
N LEU A 119 -11.64 -9.87 -15.38
CA LEU A 119 -13.04 -10.22 -15.16
C LEU A 119 -13.18 -11.73 -14.87
N ASN A 120 -13.78 -12.09 -13.73
CA ASN A 120 -14.11 -13.47 -13.34
C ASN A 120 -12.92 -14.44 -13.38
N ARG A 121 -11.72 -13.96 -13.04
CA ARG A 121 -10.48 -14.74 -13.04
C ARG A 121 -9.42 -14.07 -12.18
N GLN A 122 -8.66 -14.88 -11.43
CA GLN A 122 -7.42 -14.49 -10.76
C GLN A 122 -6.40 -15.62 -10.92
N GLY A 123 -5.20 -15.29 -11.43
CA GLY A 123 -4.21 -16.30 -11.80
C GLY A 123 -4.76 -17.36 -12.77
N ASN A 124 -4.73 -18.62 -12.33
CA ASN A 124 -5.26 -19.77 -13.09
C ASN A 124 -6.73 -20.08 -12.78
N ASP A 125 -7.29 -19.48 -11.73
CA ASP A 125 -8.67 -19.73 -11.28
C ASP A 125 -9.66 -18.92 -12.13
N ARG A 126 -10.59 -19.60 -12.78
CA ARG A 126 -11.57 -19.01 -13.72
C ARG A 126 -13.00 -19.35 -13.32
N GLY A 127 -13.86 -18.34 -13.28
CA GLY A 127 -15.26 -18.48 -12.90
C GLY A 127 -15.77 -17.26 -12.17
N THR A 128 -17.10 -17.09 -12.15
CA THR A 128 -17.76 -15.97 -11.46
C THR A 128 -17.50 -15.98 -9.96
N GLN A 129 -17.23 -17.15 -9.37
CA GLN A 129 -16.82 -17.30 -7.97
C GLN A 129 -15.45 -16.65 -7.67
N TYR A 130 -14.60 -16.45 -8.68
CA TYR A 130 -13.27 -15.83 -8.53
C TYR A 130 -13.22 -14.38 -9.00
N ARG A 131 -14.39 -13.73 -9.14
CA ARG A 131 -14.46 -12.30 -9.46
C ARG A 131 -13.88 -11.46 -8.33
N THR A 132 -13.36 -10.28 -8.67
CA THR A 132 -12.87 -9.32 -7.69
C THR A 132 -14.01 -8.47 -7.15
N GLY A 133 -14.06 -8.27 -5.84
CA GLY A 133 -15.16 -7.54 -5.20
C GLY A 133 -14.83 -7.03 -3.81
N ILE A 134 -15.41 -5.89 -3.46
CA ILE A 134 -15.35 -5.30 -2.12
C ILE A 134 -16.79 -5.16 -1.62
N TYR A 135 -17.09 -5.87 -0.53
CA TYR A 135 -18.42 -5.90 0.05
C TYR A 135 -18.43 -5.28 1.45
N TYR A 136 -19.21 -4.22 1.62
CA TYR A 136 -19.31 -3.46 2.86
C TYR A 136 -20.62 -3.76 3.60
N THR A 137 -20.55 -3.76 4.94
CA THR A 137 -21.72 -3.82 5.81
C THR A 137 -22.09 -2.44 6.35
N ASP A 138 -21.09 -1.58 6.60
CA ASP A 138 -21.28 -0.18 6.98
C ASP A 138 -21.30 0.71 5.72
N LYS A 139 -22.38 1.48 5.53
CA LYS A 139 -22.47 2.44 4.41
C LYS A 139 -21.47 3.58 4.54
N ALA A 140 -20.95 3.86 5.73
CA ALA A 140 -19.93 4.89 5.95
C ALA A 140 -18.59 4.54 5.27
N ASP A 141 -18.34 3.27 4.97
CA ASP A 141 -17.11 2.82 4.30
C ASP A 141 -17.15 3.06 2.78
N LEU A 142 -18.34 3.23 2.19
CA LEU A 142 -18.50 3.34 0.74
C LEU A 142 -17.65 4.48 0.13
N PRO A 143 -17.66 5.72 0.65
CA PRO A 143 -16.81 6.79 0.11
C PRO A 143 -15.31 6.49 0.18
N VAL A 144 -14.88 5.74 1.22
CA VAL A 144 -13.47 5.34 1.38
C VAL A 144 -13.10 4.29 0.34
N ILE A 145 -13.96 3.30 0.14
CA ILE A 145 -13.80 2.23 -0.86
C ILE A 145 -13.77 2.82 -2.27
N GLU A 146 -14.75 3.67 -2.61
CA GLU A 146 -14.82 4.33 -3.91
C GLU A 146 -13.57 5.16 -4.17
N LYS A 147 -13.14 5.97 -3.19
CA LYS A 147 -11.92 6.78 -3.31
C LYS A 147 -10.69 5.89 -3.60
N ALA A 148 -10.54 4.78 -2.90
CA ALA A 148 -9.41 3.86 -3.09
C ALA A 148 -9.44 3.21 -4.49
N VAL A 149 -10.60 2.75 -4.95
CA VAL A 149 -10.77 2.16 -6.28
C VAL A 149 -10.58 3.20 -7.39
N TYR A 150 -11.06 4.43 -7.20
CA TYR A 150 -10.84 5.52 -8.15
C TYR A 150 -9.37 5.94 -8.24
N ALA A 151 -8.63 5.92 -7.13
CA ALA A 151 -7.20 6.15 -7.14
C ALA A 151 -6.48 5.08 -7.96
N LEU A 152 -6.74 3.80 -7.65
CA LEU A 152 -6.21 2.66 -8.39
C LEU A 152 -6.53 2.73 -9.89
N ALA A 153 -7.75 3.12 -10.26
CA ALA A 153 -8.17 3.19 -11.65
C ALA A 153 -7.32 4.17 -12.50
N ARG A 154 -6.69 5.18 -11.88
CA ARG A 154 -5.81 6.13 -12.60
C ARG A 154 -4.49 5.50 -13.03
N GLU A 155 -4.07 4.40 -12.41
CA GLU A 155 -2.85 3.67 -12.74
C GLU A 155 -3.06 2.72 -13.94
N TYR A 156 -4.31 2.45 -14.32
CA TYR A 156 -4.65 1.49 -15.36
C TYR A 156 -5.31 2.15 -16.56
N LYS A 157 -4.87 1.77 -17.77
CA LYS A 157 -5.54 2.16 -19.02
C LYS A 157 -6.82 1.37 -19.27
N LYS A 158 -6.89 0.14 -18.75
CA LYS A 158 -8.06 -0.74 -18.85
C LYS A 158 -9.01 -0.44 -17.69
N PRO A 159 -10.34 -0.51 -17.90
CA PRO A 159 -11.30 -0.36 -16.81
C PRO A 159 -11.09 -1.47 -15.77
N LEU A 160 -11.27 -1.12 -14.50
CA LEU A 160 -11.22 -2.10 -13.42
C LEU A 160 -12.47 -2.97 -13.44
N ALA A 161 -12.30 -4.26 -13.10
CA ALA A 161 -13.34 -5.26 -12.98
C ALA A 161 -13.83 -5.46 -11.53
N ILE A 162 -13.26 -4.72 -10.56
CA ILE A 162 -13.62 -4.81 -9.14
C ILE A 162 -15.04 -4.29 -8.95
N GLU A 163 -15.95 -5.13 -8.45
CA GLU A 163 -17.28 -4.67 -8.05
C GLU A 163 -17.29 -4.10 -6.63
N ILE A 164 -18.04 -3.02 -6.42
CA ILE A 164 -18.29 -2.42 -5.09
C ILE A 164 -19.77 -2.57 -4.81
N LYS A 165 -20.14 -3.36 -3.79
CA LYS A 165 -21.55 -3.64 -3.45
C LYS A 165 -21.76 -3.74 -1.95
N PRO A 166 -22.96 -3.45 -1.42
CA PRO A 166 -23.28 -3.86 -0.07
C PRO A 166 -23.23 -5.39 0.06
N LEU A 167 -22.83 -5.91 1.22
CA LEU A 167 -22.95 -7.32 1.54
C LEU A 167 -24.43 -7.69 1.71
N THR A 168 -24.92 -8.66 0.94
CA THR A 168 -26.32 -9.13 1.03
C THR A 168 -26.44 -10.42 1.81
N ASN A 169 -25.50 -11.34 1.62
CA ASN A 169 -25.37 -12.58 2.39
C ASN A 169 -23.92 -13.06 2.39
N PHE A 170 -23.54 -13.76 3.46
CA PHE A 170 -22.24 -14.43 3.59
C PHE A 170 -22.45 -15.77 4.30
N TYR A 171 -22.03 -16.85 3.65
CA TYR A 171 -22.06 -18.19 4.24
C TYR A 171 -20.64 -18.67 4.46
N VAL A 172 -20.33 -19.06 5.69
CA VAL A 172 -19.02 -19.59 6.07
C VAL A 172 -18.73 -20.85 5.28
N ALA A 173 -17.55 -20.93 4.66
CA ALA A 173 -17.12 -22.12 3.94
C ALA A 173 -16.79 -23.26 4.91
N GLU A 174 -16.76 -24.48 4.41
CA GLU A 174 -16.48 -25.69 5.18
C GLU A 174 -15.14 -25.59 5.94
N GLY A 175 -15.05 -26.27 7.09
CA GLY A 175 -13.89 -26.14 8.00
C GLY A 175 -12.53 -26.52 7.40
N TYR A 176 -12.51 -27.27 6.30
CA TYR A 176 -11.27 -27.60 5.59
C TYR A 176 -10.73 -26.44 4.75
N HIS A 177 -11.57 -25.45 4.40
CA HIS A 177 -11.15 -24.25 3.67
C HIS A 177 -10.59 -23.16 4.59
N GLN A 178 -11.02 -23.11 5.86
CA GLN A 178 -10.53 -22.14 6.84
C GLN A 178 -9.05 -22.38 7.13
N ASP A 179 -8.22 -21.34 7.13
CA ASP A 179 -6.78 -21.42 7.39
C ASP A 179 -6.06 -22.47 6.51
N TYR A 180 -6.51 -22.62 5.26
CA TYR A 180 -6.08 -23.72 4.41
C TYR A 180 -4.55 -23.76 4.21
N LEU A 181 -3.91 -22.61 3.98
CA LEU A 181 -2.47 -22.53 3.76
C LEU A 181 -1.64 -22.66 5.06
N ASP A 182 -2.24 -22.44 6.23
CA ASP A 182 -1.55 -22.75 7.50
C ASP A 182 -1.58 -24.25 7.77
N LYS A 183 -2.69 -24.90 7.42
CA LYS A 183 -2.83 -26.37 7.48
C LYS A 183 -2.00 -27.06 6.38
N ASN A 184 -1.82 -26.41 5.23
CA ASN A 184 -1.14 -26.93 4.05
C ASN A 184 -0.14 -25.91 3.50
N PRO A 185 1.06 -25.75 4.10
CA PRO A 185 2.03 -24.73 3.69
C PRO A 185 2.52 -24.81 2.24
N GLY A 186 2.48 -26.01 1.63
CA GLY A 186 2.77 -26.22 0.21
C GLY A 186 1.52 -26.27 -0.68
N GLY A 187 0.37 -25.86 -0.15
CA GLY A 187 -0.91 -25.84 -0.85
C GLY A 187 -0.94 -24.85 -2.00
N TYR A 188 -1.91 -25.03 -2.90
CA TYR A 188 -2.09 -24.13 -4.02
C TYR A 188 -2.34 -22.68 -3.57
N CYS A 189 -1.60 -21.75 -4.17
CA CYS A 189 -1.83 -20.33 -4.03
C CYS A 189 -1.44 -19.59 -5.31
N HIS A 190 -2.29 -18.68 -5.78
CA HIS A 190 -1.98 -17.82 -6.92
C HIS A 190 -1.29 -16.51 -6.52
N ILE A 191 -1.27 -16.17 -5.21
CA ILE A 191 -0.57 -15.00 -4.67
C ILE A 191 0.89 -15.38 -4.43
N SER A 192 1.82 -14.53 -4.87
CA SER A 192 3.24 -14.78 -4.67
C SER A 192 3.61 -14.83 -3.17
N PRO A 193 4.48 -15.77 -2.74
CA PRO A 193 5.04 -15.78 -1.38
C PRO A 193 5.69 -14.46 -0.95
N GLU A 194 6.28 -13.69 -1.88
CA GLU A 194 6.88 -12.40 -1.55
C GLU A 194 5.86 -11.40 -0.99
N LEU A 195 4.60 -11.49 -1.43
CA LEU A 195 3.53 -10.63 -0.97
C LEU A 195 3.12 -10.96 0.48
N PHE A 196 3.25 -12.21 0.93
CA PHE A 196 2.98 -12.56 2.34
C PHE A 196 4.03 -11.98 3.28
N GLU A 197 5.30 -11.99 2.86
CA GLU A 197 6.37 -11.35 3.63
C GLU A 197 6.18 -9.83 3.69
N MET A 198 5.77 -9.23 2.56
CA MET A 198 5.41 -7.82 2.51
C MET A 198 4.25 -7.50 3.45
N ALA A 199 3.16 -8.29 3.45
CA ALA A 199 2.02 -8.08 4.34
C ALA A 199 2.39 -8.16 5.82
N ARG A 200 3.29 -9.07 6.20
CA ARG A 200 3.75 -9.22 7.60
C ARG A 200 4.58 -8.02 8.08
N LYS A 201 5.31 -7.39 7.17
CA LYS A 201 6.08 -6.17 7.41
C LYS A 201 5.29 -4.90 7.14
N ALA A 202 4.05 -5.01 6.71
CA ALA A 202 3.22 -3.86 6.39
C ALA A 202 2.68 -3.28 7.70
N HIS A 203 3.18 -2.11 8.09
CA HIS A 203 2.73 -1.40 9.28
C HIS A 203 2.05 -0.07 8.89
N PRO A 204 0.84 0.20 9.39
CA PRO A 204 0.15 1.48 9.15
C PRO A 204 0.96 2.68 9.64
N GLU A 205 1.77 2.51 10.69
CA GLU A 205 2.68 3.55 11.19
C GLU A 205 3.94 3.71 10.32
N GLN A 206 4.37 2.69 9.58
CA GLN A 206 5.47 2.82 8.62
C GLN A 206 5.09 3.62 7.37
N LYS A 207 3.79 3.95 7.16
CA LYS A 207 3.40 5.05 6.26
C LYS A 207 3.99 6.40 6.66
N LYS A 208 4.50 6.57 7.89
CA LYS A 208 5.22 7.78 8.29
C LYS A 208 6.70 7.79 7.91
N GLU A 209 7.33 6.66 7.61
CA GLU A 209 8.78 6.63 7.35
C GLU A 209 9.19 5.97 6.03
N ILE A 210 8.31 5.24 5.32
CA ILE A 210 8.58 4.79 3.96
C ILE A 210 7.30 4.92 3.12
N GLU A 211 7.40 5.74 2.06
CA GLU A 211 6.37 6.21 1.10
C GLU A 211 5.57 7.46 1.52
N PRO A 212 6.02 8.69 1.19
CA PRO A 212 5.11 9.75 0.79
C PRO A 212 4.46 9.32 -0.53
N SER A 213 3.33 8.60 -0.42
CA SER A 213 2.46 8.28 -1.55
C SER A 213 2.03 9.58 -2.22
N GLU A 214 2.47 9.83 -3.45
CA GLU A 214 1.78 10.56 -4.56
C GLU A 214 1.05 11.88 -4.27
N ALA A 215 1.11 12.40 -3.06
CA ALA A 215 0.58 13.65 -2.63
C ALA A 215 1.63 14.66 -3.05
N VAL A 216 1.30 15.39 -4.11
CA VAL A 216 1.96 16.63 -4.46
C VAL A 216 2.27 17.36 -3.15
N LYS A 217 3.55 17.48 -2.80
CA LYS A 217 3.98 18.09 -1.54
C LYS A 217 3.29 19.45 -1.45
N THR A 218 2.48 19.69 -0.41
CA THR A 218 1.71 20.93 -0.28
C THR A 218 2.32 21.82 0.79
N ASP A 219 2.27 23.13 0.57
CA ASP A 219 2.67 24.10 1.58
C ASP A 219 1.62 24.20 2.70
N LYS A 220 1.85 25.08 3.67
CA LYS A 220 0.93 25.30 4.82
C LYS A 220 -0.48 25.74 4.41
N THR A 221 -0.69 26.11 3.15
CA THR A 221 -1.97 26.54 2.57
C THR A 221 -2.65 25.44 1.74
N GLY A 222 -2.04 24.26 1.63
CA GLY A 222 -2.55 23.14 0.83
C GLY A 222 -2.18 23.22 -0.65
N ASP A 223 -1.25 24.11 -1.01
CA ASP A 223 -0.85 24.37 -2.38
C ASP A 223 0.41 23.57 -2.75
N PRO A 224 0.47 22.91 -3.93
CA PRO A 224 1.67 22.23 -4.40
C PRO A 224 2.97 23.07 -4.29
N VAL A 225 3.92 22.60 -3.48
CA VAL A 225 5.28 23.12 -3.27
C VAL A 225 6.07 23.08 -4.58
N TYR A 226 5.96 21.98 -5.31
CA TYR A 226 6.57 21.83 -6.64
C TYR A 226 5.51 21.91 -7.72
N ARG A 227 5.71 22.81 -8.68
CA ARG A 227 4.82 22.99 -9.84
C ARG A 227 5.65 23.19 -11.07
N LYS A 228 5.21 22.60 -12.19
CA LYS A 228 5.76 22.92 -13.50
C LYS A 228 5.45 24.39 -13.83
N PRO A 229 6.47 25.25 -14.03
CA PRO A 229 6.25 26.58 -14.58
C PRO A 229 5.68 26.49 -16.00
N ASP A 230 4.98 27.54 -16.44
CA ASP A 230 4.58 27.63 -17.85
C ASP A 230 5.79 27.69 -18.80
N ASP A 231 5.56 27.37 -20.07
CA ASP A 231 6.61 27.28 -21.08
C ASP A 231 7.38 28.61 -21.28
N ALA A 232 6.69 29.75 -21.15
CA ALA A 232 7.32 31.06 -21.30
C ALA A 232 8.31 31.32 -20.16
N ARG A 233 7.94 31.00 -18.92
CA ARG A 233 8.84 31.06 -17.76
C ARG A 233 10.00 30.09 -17.88
N LEU A 234 9.76 28.86 -18.37
CA LEU A 234 10.83 27.89 -18.60
C LEU A 234 11.83 28.39 -19.65
N LYS A 235 11.37 28.95 -20.77
CA LYS A 235 12.24 29.56 -21.79
C LYS A 235 13.05 30.74 -21.27
N ALA A 236 12.48 31.54 -20.37
CA ALA A 236 13.17 32.71 -19.83
C ALA A 236 14.22 32.35 -18.77
N ARG A 237 14.00 31.28 -18.00
CA ARG A 237 14.88 30.90 -16.88
C ARG A 237 15.96 29.88 -17.26
N LEU A 238 15.64 28.92 -18.14
CA LEU A 238 16.55 27.85 -18.51
C LEU A 238 17.51 28.27 -19.61
N SER A 239 18.73 27.73 -19.59
CA SER A 239 19.64 27.84 -20.72
C SER A 239 19.06 27.14 -21.96
N PRO A 240 19.51 27.47 -23.18
CA PRO A 240 19.06 26.80 -24.40
C PRO A 240 19.21 25.28 -24.34
N GLU A 241 20.30 24.77 -23.75
CA GLU A 241 20.56 23.35 -23.58
C GLU A 241 19.62 22.71 -22.54
N GLN A 242 19.46 23.34 -21.37
CA GLN A 242 18.52 22.88 -20.33
C GLN A 242 17.09 22.81 -20.86
N TYR A 243 16.65 23.82 -21.62
CA TYR A 243 15.33 23.82 -22.25
C TYR A 243 15.22 22.74 -23.34
N ALA A 244 16.24 22.57 -24.18
CA ALA A 244 16.24 21.54 -25.22
C ALA A 244 16.20 20.13 -24.62
N VAL A 245 16.98 19.86 -23.59
CA VAL A 245 16.98 18.58 -22.88
C VAL A 245 15.63 18.35 -22.22
N THR A 246 15.19 19.24 -21.32
CA THR A 246 14.01 19.00 -20.50
C THR A 246 12.68 19.05 -21.25
N GLN A 247 12.53 19.92 -22.24
CA GLN A 247 11.25 20.13 -22.95
C GLN A 247 11.21 19.52 -24.35
N LYS A 248 12.36 19.29 -24.99
CA LYS A 248 12.45 18.76 -26.37
C LYS A 248 13.15 17.41 -26.47
N ASN A 249 13.39 16.75 -25.33
CA ASN A 249 14.01 15.42 -25.25
C ASN A 249 15.40 15.36 -25.92
N ALA A 250 16.13 16.48 -25.93
CA ALA A 250 17.52 16.47 -26.38
C ALA A 250 18.41 15.73 -25.36
N THR A 251 19.62 15.38 -25.78
CA THR A 251 20.64 14.78 -24.91
C THR A 251 21.89 15.63 -25.00
N GLU A 252 22.43 16.05 -23.85
CA GLU A 252 23.67 16.82 -23.77
C GLU A 252 24.88 15.95 -24.15
N PRO A 253 26.02 16.53 -24.56
CA PRO A 253 27.18 15.72 -24.96
C PRO A 253 27.81 14.98 -23.77
N PRO A 254 28.31 13.74 -23.98
CA PRO A 254 28.98 12.99 -22.92
C PRO A 254 30.28 13.69 -22.50
N PHE A 255 30.61 13.63 -21.20
CA PHE A 255 31.79 14.23 -20.56
C PHE A 255 31.93 15.75 -20.72
N ARG A 256 30.96 16.42 -21.33
CA ARG A 256 30.92 17.88 -21.50
C ARG A 256 29.67 18.45 -20.86
N ASN A 257 29.45 18.04 -19.63
CA ASN A 257 28.33 18.46 -18.81
C ASN A 257 28.78 18.69 -17.37
N GLU A 258 27.93 19.29 -16.55
CA GLU A 258 28.31 19.80 -15.24
C GLU A 258 28.50 18.69 -14.19
N TYR A 259 27.72 17.61 -14.27
CA TYR A 259 27.59 16.67 -13.15
C TYR A 259 28.12 15.25 -13.42
N TRP A 260 28.69 14.95 -14.59
CA TRP A 260 29.27 13.62 -14.81
C TRP A 260 30.35 13.29 -13.77
N ASN A 261 31.22 14.25 -13.42
CA ASN A 261 32.30 14.12 -12.44
C ASN A 261 32.03 14.81 -11.09
N GLU A 262 30.78 15.15 -10.78
CA GLU A 262 30.39 15.69 -9.47
C GLU A 262 30.21 14.54 -8.46
N TYR A 263 30.83 14.65 -7.29
CA TYR A 263 30.83 13.61 -6.24
C TYR A 263 30.67 14.17 -4.83
N ARG A 264 30.44 15.48 -4.67
CA ARG A 264 30.15 16.07 -3.36
C ARG A 264 28.85 15.50 -2.78
N GLU A 265 28.77 15.48 -1.45
CA GLU A 265 27.52 15.13 -0.75
C GLU A 265 26.44 16.17 -1.03
N GLY A 266 25.23 15.70 -1.30
CA GLY A 266 24.09 16.54 -1.67
C GLY A 266 23.01 15.81 -2.44
N ILE A 267 22.06 16.58 -2.98
CA ILE A 267 20.94 16.08 -3.78
C ILE A 267 20.90 16.73 -5.16
N TYR A 268 20.27 16.05 -6.10
CA TYR A 268 20.00 16.56 -7.45
C TYR A 268 18.50 16.79 -7.60
N VAL A 269 18.13 18.03 -7.86
CA VAL A 269 16.72 18.43 -8.04
C VAL A 269 16.41 18.64 -9.51
N ASP A 270 15.14 18.46 -9.90
CA ASP A 270 14.63 18.83 -11.22
C ASP A 270 14.87 20.33 -11.43
N ILE A 271 15.60 20.69 -12.48
CA ILE A 271 15.90 22.10 -12.77
C ILE A 271 14.64 22.91 -13.11
N THR A 272 13.58 22.25 -13.55
CA THR A 272 12.32 22.87 -13.96
C THR A 272 11.39 23.17 -12.78
N THR A 273 11.34 22.30 -11.76
CA THR A 273 10.40 22.44 -10.62
C THR A 273 11.09 22.69 -9.28
N GLY A 274 12.36 22.30 -9.15
CA GLY A 274 13.07 22.26 -7.88
C GLY A 274 12.78 21.02 -7.02
N GLU A 275 12.05 20.04 -7.54
CA GLU A 275 11.71 18.80 -6.83
C GLU A 275 12.94 17.86 -6.73
N PRO A 276 13.30 17.34 -5.55
CA PRO A 276 14.42 16.41 -5.39
C PRO A 276 14.19 15.08 -6.12
N LEU A 277 15.13 14.68 -6.97
CA LEU A 277 15.02 13.47 -7.78
C LEU A 277 16.03 12.39 -7.41
N PHE A 278 17.29 12.76 -7.19
CA PHE A 278 18.38 11.83 -6.92
C PHE A 278 19.26 12.29 -5.76
N ILE A 279 19.95 11.35 -5.14
CA ILE A 279 20.88 11.61 -4.05
C ILE A 279 22.30 11.20 -4.43
N SER A 280 23.28 11.99 -4.00
CA SER A 280 24.72 11.74 -4.25
C SER A 280 25.18 10.36 -3.80
N THR A 281 24.63 9.82 -2.71
CA THR A 281 25.02 8.49 -2.18
C THR A 281 24.63 7.34 -3.10
N ASP A 282 23.68 7.54 -4.03
CA ASP A 282 23.28 6.56 -5.04
C ASP A 282 23.85 6.89 -6.43
N LYS A 283 24.64 7.96 -6.54
CA LYS A 283 25.42 8.27 -7.76
C LYS A 283 26.64 7.35 -7.82
N PHE A 284 26.99 6.90 -9.03
CA PHE A 284 28.20 6.12 -9.28
C PHE A 284 28.84 6.50 -10.62
N ASP A 285 30.13 6.22 -10.75
CA ASP A 285 30.83 6.38 -12.03
C ASP A 285 30.52 5.18 -12.93
N SER A 286 29.79 5.42 -14.01
CA SER A 286 29.49 4.38 -15.00
C SER A 286 30.42 4.42 -16.21
N GLY A 287 31.30 5.41 -16.32
CA GLY A 287 32.10 5.66 -17.53
C GLY A 287 31.31 6.03 -18.78
N CYS A 288 30.00 6.32 -18.70
CA CYS A 288 29.19 6.64 -19.88
C CYS A 288 29.28 8.10 -20.31
N GLY A 289 29.74 8.99 -19.43
CA GLY A 289 29.85 10.43 -19.69
C GLY A 289 28.67 11.28 -19.22
N TRP A 290 27.68 10.68 -18.57
CA TRP A 290 26.56 11.39 -17.92
C TRP A 290 26.45 10.97 -16.45
N PRO A 291 25.92 11.84 -15.55
CA PRO A 291 25.66 11.45 -14.17
C PRO A 291 24.75 10.21 -14.14
N SER A 292 25.20 9.20 -13.41
CA SER A 292 24.55 7.89 -13.34
C SER A 292 24.17 7.57 -11.90
N PHE A 293 22.92 7.16 -11.69
CA PHE A 293 22.39 6.82 -10.37
C PHE A 293 21.83 5.40 -10.36
N SER A 294 21.89 4.70 -9.23
CA SER A 294 21.33 3.36 -9.11
C SER A 294 19.82 3.37 -8.88
N LYS A 295 19.29 4.43 -8.28
CA LYS A 295 17.87 4.65 -8.02
C LYS A 295 17.54 6.14 -7.82
N PRO A 296 16.29 6.58 -8.06
CA PRO A 296 15.82 7.88 -7.60
C PRO A 296 15.61 7.89 -6.07
N ILE A 297 15.49 9.09 -5.49
CA ILE A 297 15.09 9.26 -4.07
C ILE A 297 13.80 8.49 -3.79
N GLN A 298 12.83 8.59 -4.70
CA GLN A 298 11.57 7.85 -4.66
C GLN A 298 11.14 7.45 -6.08
N LYS A 299 10.69 6.20 -6.27
CA LYS A 299 10.23 5.72 -7.57
C LYS A 299 9.03 6.52 -8.11
N GLY A 300 8.13 6.93 -7.22
CA GLY A 300 6.93 7.70 -7.56
C GLY A 300 7.22 9.09 -8.15
N LEU A 301 8.46 9.59 -8.11
CA LEU A 301 8.87 10.88 -8.70
C LEU A 301 9.30 10.76 -10.16
N ILE A 302 9.46 9.52 -10.65
CA ILE A 302 9.92 9.22 -12.01
C ILE A 302 8.78 8.62 -12.83
N GLU A 303 8.61 9.10 -14.05
CA GLU A 303 7.79 8.47 -15.06
C GLU A 303 8.69 7.78 -16.09
N GLU A 304 8.49 6.47 -16.26
CA GLU A 304 9.22 5.65 -17.22
C GLU A 304 8.38 5.42 -18.49
N ARG A 305 8.94 5.73 -19.66
CA ARG A 305 8.24 5.59 -20.95
C ARG A 305 9.07 4.78 -21.94
N MET A 306 8.41 3.90 -22.70
CA MET A 306 9.07 3.20 -23.80
C MET A 306 9.52 4.21 -24.86
N ASP A 307 10.81 4.22 -25.17
CA ASP A 307 11.43 5.06 -26.20
C ASP A 307 11.94 4.18 -27.35
N THR A 308 11.36 4.35 -28.53
CA THR A 308 11.76 3.66 -29.76
C THR A 308 12.51 4.58 -30.74
N SER A 309 12.94 5.76 -30.31
CA SER A 309 13.69 6.71 -31.13
C SER A 309 15.08 6.16 -31.52
N HIS A 310 15.65 6.72 -32.59
CA HIS A 310 16.99 6.36 -33.09
C HIS A 310 17.19 4.86 -33.39
N GLY A 311 16.10 4.12 -33.64
CA GLY A 311 16.16 2.68 -33.94
C GLY A 311 16.49 1.79 -32.75
N MET A 312 16.51 2.33 -31.53
CA MET A 312 16.79 1.59 -30.30
C MET A 312 15.49 1.33 -29.52
N ARG A 313 15.51 0.39 -28.57
CA ARG A 313 14.44 0.21 -27.57
C ARG A 313 15.02 0.52 -26.20
N ARG A 314 14.64 1.66 -25.63
CA ARG A 314 15.11 2.15 -24.32
C ARG A 314 13.92 2.53 -23.46
N VAL A 315 14.18 2.79 -22.19
CA VAL A 315 13.19 3.34 -21.26
C VAL A 315 13.59 4.77 -20.95
N GLU A 316 12.85 5.73 -21.50
CA GLU A 316 12.95 7.15 -21.16
C GLU A 316 12.53 7.36 -19.70
N VAL A 317 13.27 8.24 -19.02
CA VAL A 317 13.00 8.69 -17.65
C VAL A 317 12.64 10.17 -17.69
N ARG A 318 11.48 10.51 -17.11
CA ARG A 318 10.99 11.88 -16.96
C ARG A 318 10.67 12.18 -15.49
N SER A 319 10.72 13.45 -15.08
CA SER A 319 10.18 13.85 -13.78
C SER A 319 8.65 13.82 -13.83
N LYS A 320 7.99 13.26 -12.80
CA LYS A 320 6.52 13.14 -12.78
C LYS A 320 5.83 14.51 -12.69
N THR A 321 6.31 15.39 -11.81
CA THR A 321 5.70 16.72 -11.59
C THR A 321 5.95 17.68 -12.75
N GLY A 322 7.18 17.72 -13.27
CA GLY A 322 7.58 18.63 -14.36
C GLY A 322 7.28 18.10 -15.76
N ASN A 323 7.05 16.79 -15.89
CA ASN A 323 7.09 16.07 -17.17
C ASN A 323 8.35 16.47 -17.97
N ALA A 324 9.48 16.70 -17.29
CA ALA A 324 10.75 17.09 -17.89
C ALA A 324 11.51 15.82 -18.31
N HIS A 325 12.02 15.78 -19.54
CA HIS A 325 12.91 14.71 -19.95
C HIS A 325 14.21 14.78 -19.14
N LEU A 326 14.56 13.66 -18.48
CA LEU A 326 15.75 13.54 -17.66
C LEU A 326 16.83 12.74 -18.40
N GLY A 327 16.44 11.62 -19.01
CA GLY A 327 17.36 10.72 -19.71
C GLY A 327 16.75 9.33 -19.89
N HIS A 328 17.52 8.29 -19.59
CA HIS A 328 17.09 6.89 -19.78
C HIS A 328 17.56 6.00 -18.63
N VAL A 329 16.83 4.91 -18.40
CA VAL A 329 17.23 3.85 -17.45
C VAL A 329 17.62 2.58 -18.19
N PHE A 330 18.69 1.96 -17.70
CA PHE A 330 19.28 0.72 -18.23
C PHE A 330 19.43 -0.31 -17.11
N ASN A 331 19.55 -1.58 -17.48
CA ASN A 331 19.73 -2.72 -16.55
C ASN A 331 21.20 -3.19 -16.48
N ASP A 332 22.14 -2.28 -16.75
CA ASP A 332 23.60 -2.49 -16.78
C ASP A 332 24.30 -1.80 -15.58
N GLY A 333 23.55 -1.49 -14.52
CA GLY A 333 24.08 -0.86 -13.32
C GLY A 333 24.70 -1.85 -12.31
N PRO A 334 25.28 -1.33 -11.20
CA PRO A 334 25.88 -2.15 -10.16
C PRO A 334 24.85 -3.09 -9.52
N ARG A 335 25.14 -4.40 -9.53
CA ARG A 335 24.19 -5.44 -9.09
C ARG A 335 23.84 -5.33 -7.61
N GLU A 336 24.82 -4.96 -6.79
CA GLU A 336 24.68 -4.75 -5.36
C GLU A 336 23.78 -3.56 -4.99
N GLN A 337 23.51 -2.67 -5.95
CA GLN A 337 22.60 -1.52 -5.79
C GLN A 337 21.27 -1.69 -6.54
N GLY A 338 20.95 -2.91 -7.00
CA GLY A 338 19.71 -3.22 -7.72
C GLY A 338 19.85 -3.37 -9.24
N GLY A 339 21.04 -3.19 -9.79
CA GLY A 339 21.34 -3.47 -11.20
C GLY A 339 20.82 -2.45 -12.22
N LEU A 340 20.21 -1.35 -11.75
CA LEU A 340 19.72 -0.28 -12.62
C LEU A 340 20.75 0.84 -12.74
N ARG A 341 20.75 1.50 -13.90
CA ARG A 341 21.52 2.71 -14.18
C ARG A 341 20.59 3.76 -14.78
N TYR A 342 20.24 4.74 -13.96
CA TYR A 342 19.58 5.97 -14.37
C TYR A 342 20.63 6.91 -14.95
N CYS A 343 20.71 6.96 -16.28
CA CYS A 343 21.64 7.79 -17.04
C CYS A 343 20.95 9.13 -17.35
N ILE A 344 21.30 10.18 -16.60
CA ILE A 344 20.54 11.44 -16.57
C ILE A 344 21.37 12.57 -17.17
N ASN A 345 20.73 13.50 -17.86
CA ASN A 345 21.39 14.72 -18.32
C ASN A 345 21.59 15.69 -17.14
N SER A 346 22.80 16.22 -16.97
CA SER A 346 23.10 17.29 -16.02
C SER A 346 22.24 18.52 -16.28
N ALA A 347 21.99 18.85 -17.55
CA ALA A 347 21.13 19.95 -17.97
C ALA A 347 19.65 19.79 -17.54
N ALA A 348 19.23 18.62 -17.06
CA ALA A 348 17.91 18.41 -16.47
C ALA A 348 17.92 18.55 -14.94
N LEU A 349 19.09 18.67 -14.32
CA LEU A 349 19.29 18.66 -12.88
C LEU A 349 19.88 19.99 -12.40
N ARG A 350 19.72 20.25 -11.11
CA ARG A 350 20.49 21.23 -10.36
C ARG A 350 21.02 20.55 -9.11
N PHE A 351 22.32 20.57 -8.90
CA PHE A 351 22.93 19.99 -7.71
C PHE A 351 22.84 20.97 -6.52
N ILE A 352 22.49 20.44 -5.35
CA ILE A 352 22.44 21.16 -4.07
C ILE A 352 23.43 20.48 -3.12
N PRO A 353 24.58 21.12 -2.84
CA PRO A 353 25.54 20.61 -1.86
C PRO A 353 24.89 20.49 -0.47
N LYS A 354 25.32 19.50 0.32
CA LYS A 354 24.83 19.24 1.68
C LYS A 354 24.81 20.50 2.55
N GLU A 355 25.87 21.30 2.48
CA GLU A 355 26.03 22.55 3.21
C GLU A 355 24.96 23.60 2.91
N ASP A 356 24.35 23.54 1.71
CA ASP A 356 23.34 24.50 1.26
C ASP A 356 21.90 23.96 1.39
N MET A 357 21.73 22.64 1.64
CA MET A 357 20.41 22.00 1.60
C MET A 357 19.42 22.63 2.57
N GLU A 358 19.81 22.85 3.82
CA GLU A 358 18.91 23.43 4.83
C GLU A 358 18.52 24.88 4.48
N ALA A 359 19.50 25.70 4.11
CA ALA A 359 19.29 27.09 3.70
C ALA A 359 18.39 27.22 2.46
N GLN A 360 18.44 26.23 1.55
CA GLN A 360 17.61 26.18 0.35
C GLN A 360 16.28 25.44 0.54
N GLY A 361 15.92 25.04 1.77
CA GLY A 361 14.63 24.42 2.08
C GLY A 361 14.55 22.91 1.80
N TYR A 362 15.69 22.23 1.73
CA TYR A 362 15.81 20.79 1.52
C TYR A 362 16.34 20.05 2.76
N GLY A 363 16.26 20.66 3.95
CA GLY A 363 16.78 20.09 5.19
C GLY A 363 16.21 18.71 5.53
N GLU A 364 14.95 18.43 5.16
CA GLU A 364 14.30 17.13 5.39
C GLU A 364 14.96 15.95 4.64
N TYR A 365 15.77 16.23 3.61
CA TYR A 365 16.48 15.21 2.84
C TYR A 365 17.89 14.94 3.36
N LEU A 366 18.37 15.71 4.35
CA LEU A 366 19.70 15.51 4.96
C LEU A 366 19.89 14.09 5.52
N PRO A 367 18.92 13.46 6.22
CA PRO A 367 19.08 12.10 6.75
C PRO A 367 19.35 11.05 5.66
N LEU A 368 18.96 11.30 4.41
CA LEU A 368 19.19 10.36 3.31
C LEU A 368 20.68 10.29 2.90
N LEU A 369 21.50 11.28 3.31
CA LEU A 369 22.94 11.29 3.06
C LEU A 369 23.73 10.44 4.06
N GLU A 370 23.13 10.07 5.18
CA GLU A 370 23.74 9.23 6.21
C GLU A 370 23.46 7.76 5.88
N LYS A 371 24.46 7.06 5.31
CA LYS A 371 24.38 5.62 4.98
C LYS A 371 24.90 4.75 6.11
#